data_AF-A0A5B0RS57-F1
#
_entry.id   AF-A0A5B0RS57-F1
#
_cell.length_a   1.000
_cell.length_b   1.000
_cell.length_c   1.000
_cell.angle_alpha   90.00
_cell.angle_beta   90.00
_cell.angle_gamma   90.00
#
_symmetry.space_group_name_H-M   'P 1'
#
loop_
_entity.id
_entity.type
_entity.pdbx_description
1 polymer ?
#
loop_
_entity_poly.entity_id
_entity_poly.type
_entity_poly.pdbx_seq_one_letter_code
_entity_poly.pdbx_strand_id
1 'polypeptide(L)'
;MRLLSSDVYMYDPDRNEYFQARSKVSDIFANNVIVQKQLGYNLSSIHPTRTYPCLKDPKVQPTDKEEIPQLLKEYHPNRRIRQVSQVRINSKETIKKGTFYLEAGTETYADRICCVESLWEVHPGAYYVRRVGCAIYGIDPVTRMAILQKIGTSIVVSVQHIKACVNVQHNCHEGQCQHVEAPMKVNPRHEGSSIFHHIQHTNHNSYLLNAFSHHAPEYHRQYSGLRPSVISHHQMMEALHQGLQRWQYEKFDDDLSE
;
A
#
# COMPACT_ATOMS: atom_id res chain seq x y z
N MET A 1 6.24 -15.45 27.10
CA MET A 1 7.42 -15.23 26.23
C MET A 1 8.11 -13.90 26.50
N ARG A 2 7.37 -12.78 26.62
CA ARG A 2 7.91 -11.49 27.07
C ARG A 2 8.79 -11.63 28.31
N LEU A 3 8.38 -12.45 29.28
CA LEU A 3 9.10 -12.73 30.53
C LEU A 3 10.48 -13.39 30.35
N LEU A 4 10.68 -14.23 29.32
CA LEU A 4 11.96 -14.93 29.07
C LEU A 4 12.96 -14.06 28.28
N SER A 5 12.46 -13.09 27.50
CA SER A 5 13.26 -12.15 26.73
C SER A 5 13.39 -10.77 27.40
N SER A 6 12.63 -10.52 28.46
CA SER A 6 12.80 -9.39 29.35
C SER A 6 13.71 -9.79 30.52
N ASP A 7 14.44 -8.84 31.09
CA ASP A 7 15.23 -9.04 32.31
C ASP A 7 14.38 -9.21 33.59
N VAL A 8 13.28 -9.95 33.48
CA VAL A 8 12.30 -10.15 34.54
C VAL A 8 12.63 -11.43 35.30
N TYR A 9 12.57 -11.32 36.62
CA TYR A 9 12.71 -12.44 37.54
C TYR A 9 11.40 -13.23 37.63
N MET A 10 11.50 -14.56 37.51
CA MET A 10 10.41 -15.51 37.67
C MET A 10 10.54 -16.20 39.02
N TYR A 11 9.41 -16.47 39.68
CA TYR A 11 9.41 -17.17 40.95
C TYR A 11 9.33 -18.69 40.73
N ASP A 12 10.25 -19.44 41.33
CA ASP A 12 10.22 -20.90 41.41
C ASP A 12 9.63 -21.31 42.77
N PRO A 13 8.39 -21.84 42.81
CA PRO A 13 7.74 -22.25 44.06
C PRO A 13 8.36 -23.51 44.68
N ASP A 14 9.03 -24.36 43.90
CA ASP A 14 9.66 -25.59 44.41
C ASP A 14 10.99 -25.29 45.11
N ARG A 15 11.66 -24.21 44.68
CA ARG A 15 12.92 -23.73 45.28
C ARG A 15 12.73 -22.52 46.20
N ASN A 16 11.52 -21.95 46.24
CA ASN A 16 11.17 -20.75 46.99
C ASN A 16 12.12 -19.56 46.70
N GLU A 17 12.51 -19.40 45.43
CA GLU A 17 13.50 -18.44 44.98
C GLU A 17 13.09 -17.77 43.66
N TYR A 18 13.56 -16.53 43.44
CA TYR A 18 13.44 -15.86 42.16
C TYR A 18 14.63 -16.21 41.26
N PHE A 19 14.36 -16.58 40.01
CA PHE A 19 15.39 -16.88 39.01
C PHE A 19 15.16 -16.09 37.73
N GLN A 20 16.24 -15.90 36.98
CA GLN A 20 16.20 -15.30 35.65
C GLN A 20 16.65 -16.33 34.62
N ALA A 21 16.13 -16.23 33.39
CA ALA A 21 16.65 -17.01 32.29
C ALA A 21 18.16 -16.72 32.12
N ARG A 22 18.99 -17.77 32.05
CA ARG A 22 20.43 -17.62 31.86
C ARG A 22 20.72 -16.98 30.51
N SER A 23 21.77 -16.17 30.41
CA SER A 23 22.17 -15.46 29.19
C SER A 23 22.24 -16.35 27.94
N LYS A 24 22.75 -17.58 28.08
CA LYS A 24 22.79 -18.54 26.97
C LYS A 24 21.40 -18.87 26.39
N VAL A 25 20.36 -18.90 27.22
CA VAL A 25 18.99 -19.20 26.80
C VAL A 25 18.42 -17.99 26.07
N SER A 26 18.55 -16.78 26.63
CA SER A 26 18.13 -15.55 25.96
C SER A 26 18.91 -15.30 24.66
N ASP A 27 20.20 -15.62 24.60
CA ASP A 27 21.04 -15.53 23.40
C ASP A 27 20.58 -16.48 22.29
N ILE A 28 20.20 -17.71 22.63
CA ILE A 28 19.64 -18.66 21.66
C ILE A 28 18.34 -18.08 21.08
N PHE A 29 17.47 -17.53 21.92
CA PHE A 29 16.23 -16.90 21.43
C PHE A 29 16.49 -15.65 20.59
N ALA A 30 17.44 -14.80 20.97
CA ALA A 30 17.75 -13.56 20.27
C ALA A 30 18.44 -13.79 18.91
N ASN A 31 19.28 -14.82 18.81
CA ASN A 31 20.16 -15.02 17.64
C ASN A 31 19.78 -16.23 16.75
N ASN A 32 18.92 -17.14 17.21
CA ASN A 32 18.53 -18.32 16.43
C ASN A 32 17.19 -18.14 15.72
N VAL A 33 17.24 -17.83 14.42
CA VAL A 33 16.05 -17.62 13.57
C VAL A 33 15.11 -18.83 13.52
N ILE A 34 15.62 -20.06 13.64
CA ILE A 34 14.77 -21.27 13.62
C ILE A 34 13.91 -21.31 14.88
N VAL A 35 14.53 -21.07 16.04
CA VAL A 35 13.84 -21.07 17.34
C VAL A 35 12.80 -19.94 17.39
N GLN A 36 13.16 -18.74 16.89
CA GLN A 36 12.21 -17.63 16.79
C GLN A 36 10.96 -18.04 15.98
N LYS A 37 11.17 -18.61 14.78
CA LYS A 37 10.08 -19.01 13.88
C LYS A 37 9.17 -20.08 14.47
N GLN A 38 9.73 -21.08 15.15
CA GLN A 38 8.95 -22.11 15.84
C GLN A 38 8.03 -21.52 16.93
N LEU A 39 8.39 -20.36 17.47
CA LEU A 39 7.64 -19.65 18.51
C LEU A 39 6.80 -18.50 17.96
N GLY A 40 6.63 -18.40 16.63
CA GLY A 40 5.82 -17.36 15.99
C GLY A 40 6.45 -15.96 16.02
N TYR A 41 7.74 -15.85 16.34
CA TYR A 41 8.50 -14.60 16.38
C TYR A 41 9.58 -14.59 15.28
N ASN A 42 9.98 -13.43 14.79
CA ASN A 42 11.18 -13.32 13.94
C ASN A 42 11.72 -11.89 13.98
N LEU A 43 12.84 -11.68 14.67
CA LEU A 43 13.46 -10.36 14.82
C LEU A 43 13.82 -9.75 13.45
N SER A 44 14.30 -10.57 12.51
CA SER A 44 14.63 -10.12 11.15
C SER A 44 13.42 -9.70 10.31
N SER A 45 12.21 -10.17 10.67
CA SER A 45 10.95 -9.70 10.06
C SER A 45 10.47 -8.38 10.66
N ILE A 46 10.81 -8.11 11.92
CA ILE A 46 10.42 -6.89 12.65
C ILE A 46 11.36 -5.73 12.30
N HIS A 47 12.66 -6.01 12.18
CA HIS A 47 13.68 -5.07 11.72
C HIS A 47 14.35 -5.57 10.43
N PRO A 48 13.67 -5.45 9.27
CA PRO A 48 14.29 -5.84 8.02
C PRO A 48 15.47 -4.91 7.72
N THR A 49 16.66 -5.48 7.53
CA THR A 49 17.88 -4.79 7.06
C THR A 49 17.79 -4.34 5.59
N ARG A 50 16.59 -4.31 5.01
CA ARG A 50 16.38 -3.98 3.60
C ARG A 50 16.42 -2.47 3.43
N THR A 51 17.34 -2.01 2.59
CA THR A 51 17.31 -0.65 2.05
C THR A 51 16.21 -0.56 1.00
N TYR A 52 15.38 0.49 1.10
CA TYR A 52 14.37 0.82 0.12
C TYR A 52 14.74 2.12 -0.62
N PRO A 53 14.33 2.30 -1.89
CA PRO A 53 13.61 1.34 -2.73
C PRO A 53 14.44 0.10 -3.11
N CYS A 54 13.77 -1.02 -3.41
CA CYS A 54 14.42 -2.25 -3.85
C CYS A 54 13.64 -3.01 -4.94
N LEU A 55 14.35 -3.77 -5.77
CA LEU A 55 13.76 -4.58 -6.82
C LEU A 55 12.85 -5.67 -6.24
N LYS A 56 11.64 -5.79 -6.78
CA LYS A 56 10.73 -6.90 -6.46
C LYS A 56 10.66 -7.90 -7.60
N ASP A 57 10.46 -7.42 -8.83
CA ASP A 57 10.36 -8.27 -10.02
C ASP A 57 11.00 -7.57 -11.22
N PRO A 58 12.02 -8.20 -11.86
CA PRO A 58 12.62 -7.67 -13.08
C PRO A 58 11.84 -8.05 -14.36
N LYS A 59 10.87 -8.98 -14.31
CA LYS A 59 10.26 -9.54 -15.52
C LYS A 59 9.16 -8.63 -16.07
N VAL A 60 9.50 -7.88 -17.12
CA VAL A 60 8.57 -7.04 -17.90
C VAL A 60 7.92 -7.89 -18.99
N GLN A 61 6.60 -7.74 -19.15
CA GLN A 61 5.86 -8.40 -20.23
C GLN A 61 6.33 -7.88 -21.59
N PRO A 62 6.39 -8.71 -22.65
CA PRO A 62 6.87 -8.28 -23.96
C PRO A 62 6.12 -7.07 -24.53
N THR A 63 4.81 -6.98 -24.28
CA THR A 63 3.94 -5.88 -24.70
C THR A 63 4.21 -4.57 -23.99
N ASP A 64 4.87 -4.61 -22.83
CA ASP A 64 5.20 -3.44 -22.01
C ASP A 64 6.68 -3.03 -22.13
N LYS A 65 7.46 -3.73 -22.96
CA LYS A 65 8.86 -3.39 -23.16
C LYS A 65 8.96 -2.07 -23.92
N GLU A 66 9.75 -1.16 -23.36
CA GLU A 66 10.02 0.16 -23.92
C GLU A 66 11.52 0.30 -24.20
N GLU A 67 11.88 1.27 -25.05
CA GLU A 67 13.27 1.68 -25.19
C GLU A 67 13.73 2.49 -23.97
N ILE A 68 15.03 2.40 -23.65
CA ILE A 68 15.61 3.14 -22.52
C ILE A 68 15.43 4.65 -22.75
N PRO A 69 14.81 5.39 -21.82
CA PRO A 69 14.65 6.83 -21.91
C PRO A 69 16.00 7.55 -22.14
N GLN A 70 16.04 8.46 -23.11
CA GLN A 70 17.26 9.20 -23.48
C GLN A 70 17.88 9.91 -22.27
N LEU A 71 17.05 10.53 -21.44
CA LEU A 71 17.45 11.19 -20.21
C LEU A 71 18.27 10.26 -19.28
N LEU A 72 17.90 8.99 -19.16
CA LEU A 72 18.66 8.03 -18.35
C LEU A 72 19.99 7.65 -19.00
N LYS A 73 20.05 7.55 -20.33
CA LYS A 73 21.31 7.31 -21.06
C LYS A 73 22.28 8.49 -20.89
N GLU A 74 21.76 9.71 -20.95
CA GLU A 74 22.55 10.94 -20.81
C GLU A 74 23.11 11.12 -19.40
N TYR A 75 22.28 10.92 -18.37
CA TYR A 75 22.75 11.03 -16.98
C TYR A 75 23.61 9.85 -16.52
N HIS A 76 23.46 8.68 -17.15
CA HIS A 76 24.14 7.45 -16.74
C HIS A 76 24.76 6.67 -17.92
N PRO A 77 25.66 7.29 -18.72
CA PRO A 77 26.11 6.73 -20.00
C PRO A 77 26.86 5.40 -19.87
N ASN A 78 27.55 5.18 -18.76
CA ASN A 78 28.38 3.99 -18.51
C ASN A 78 27.72 2.97 -17.57
N ARG A 79 26.43 3.15 -17.24
CA ARG A 79 25.73 2.28 -16.30
C ARG A 79 24.82 1.33 -17.07
N ARG A 80 24.66 0.11 -16.54
CA ARG A 80 23.69 -0.83 -17.07
C ARG A 80 22.28 -0.38 -16.69
N ILE A 81 21.50 0.02 -17.69
CA ILE A 81 20.10 0.43 -17.51
C ILE A 81 19.19 -0.70 -18.01
N ARG A 82 18.20 -1.09 -17.21
CA ARG A 82 17.19 -2.08 -17.60
C ARG A 82 15.80 -1.68 -17.14
N GLN A 83 14.79 -2.03 -17.92
CA GLN A 83 13.40 -1.93 -17.48
C GLN A 83 13.09 -3.03 -16.47
N VAL A 84 12.27 -2.72 -15.47
CA VAL A 84 11.83 -3.66 -14.43
C VAL A 84 10.31 -3.58 -14.28
N SER A 85 9.65 -4.64 -13.80
CA SER A 85 8.18 -4.64 -13.71
C SER A 85 7.66 -4.12 -12.38
N GLN A 86 8.38 -4.38 -11.29
CA GLN A 86 7.95 -3.98 -9.94
C GLN A 86 9.12 -3.54 -9.05
N VAL A 87 8.92 -2.42 -8.35
CA VAL A 87 9.85 -1.89 -7.34
C VAL A 87 9.09 -1.73 -6.02
N ARG A 88 9.70 -2.19 -4.91
CA ARG A 88 9.21 -1.89 -3.56
C ARG A 88 9.77 -0.55 -3.12
N ILE A 89 8.89 0.38 -2.77
CA ILE A 89 9.30 1.71 -2.28
C ILE A 89 9.47 1.73 -0.76
N ASN A 90 8.80 0.81 -0.05
CA ASN A 90 8.98 0.56 1.38
C ASN A 90 8.53 -0.87 1.71
N SER A 91 8.38 -1.19 3.01
CA SER A 91 7.99 -2.52 3.49
C SER A 91 6.57 -2.94 3.09
N LYS A 92 5.69 -1.99 2.78
CA LYS A 92 4.27 -2.21 2.50
C LYS A 92 3.90 -1.96 1.05
N GLU A 93 4.63 -1.09 0.37
CA GLU A 93 4.23 -0.56 -0.93
C GLU A 93 5.12 -1.05 -2.07
N THR A 94 4.47 -1.44 -3.17
CA THR A 94 5.09 -1.80 -4.44
C THR A 94 4.44 -1.01 -5.56
N ILE A 95 5.26 -0.42 -6.42
CA ILE A 95 4.82 0.23 -7.64
C ILE A 95 5.04 -0.68 -8.86
N LYS A 96 4.14 -0.57 -9.84
CA LYS A 96 4.21 -1.21 -11.16
C LYS A 96 3.57 -0.29 -12.21
N LYS A 97 3.67 -0.63 -13.49
CA LYS A 97 2.94 0.08 -14.55
C LYS A 97 1.45 0.22 -14.20
N GLY A 98 0.90 1.42 -14.35
CA GLY A 98 -0.47 1.78 -14.00
C GLY A 98 -0.70 2.13 -12.52
N THR A 99 0.29 1.96 -11.64
CA THR A 99 0.17 2.41 -10.25
C THR A 99 0.09 3.94 -10.19
N PHE A 100 -0.87 4.46 -9.43
CA PHE A 100 -0.94 5.88 -9.09
C PHE A 100 -0.23 6.13 -7.77
N TYR A 101 0.47 7.26 -7.66
CA TYR A 101 1.22 7.63 -6.48
C TYR A 101 1.29 9.14 -6.29
N LEU A 102 1.59 9.57 -5.07
CA LEU A 102 1.88 10.93 -4.70
C LEU A 102 3.38 11.20 -4.83
N GLU A 103 3.75 12.12 -5.70
CA GLU A 103 5.11 12.62 -5.87
C GLU A 103 5.33 13.82 -4.95
N ALA A 104 6.45 13.82 -4.23
CA ALA A 104 6.89 14.94 -3.43
C ALA A 104 7.14 16.17 -4.32
N GLY A 105 6.55 17.29 -3.92
CA GLY A 105 6.82 18.60 -4.49
C GLY A 105 8.24 19.09 -4.19
N THR A 106 8.61 20.16 -4.88
CA THR A 106 9.82 20.95 -4.61
C THR A 106 9.42 22.27 -3.96
N GLU A 107 10.38 23.12 -3.60
CA GLU A 107 10.07 24.49 -3.12
C GLU A 107 9.19 25.28 -4.10
N THR A 108 9.31 24.99 -5.40
CA THR A 108 8.58 25.67 -6.48
C THR A 108 7.24 25.03 -6.84
N TYR A 109 6.97 23.78 -6.44
CA TYR A 109 5.78 23.05 -6.85
C TYR A 109 5.22 22.20 -5.74
N ALA A 110 3.89 22.23 -5.57
CA ALA A 110 3.20 21.35 -4.65
C ALA A 110 3.32 19.87 -5.03
N ASP A 111 3.09 19.02 -4.04
CA ASP A 111 2.88 17.58 -4.21
C ASP A 111 1.81 17.30 -5.28
N ARG A 112 2.03 16.26 -6.09
CA ARG A 112 1.14 15.95 -7.22
C ARG A 112 0.90 14.45 -7.36
N ILE A 113 -0.30 14.09 -7.80
CA ILE A 113 -0.61 12.71 -8.15
C ILE A 113 -0.03 12.42 -9.53
N CYS A 114 0.61 11.26 -9.67
CA CYS A 114 1.21 10.79 -10.90
C CYS A 114 0.82 9.32 -11.15
N CYS A 115 0.96 8.88 -12.40
CA CYS A 115 0.76 7.48 -12.80
C CYS A 115 2.05 6.92 -13.40
N VAL A 116 2.41 5.69 -13.00
CA VAL A 116 3.57 4.96 -13.52
C VAL A 116 3.31 4.49 -14.94
N GLU A 117 4.15 4.89 -15.89
CA GLU A 117 4.13 4.35 -17.26
C GLU A 117 5.15 3.22 -17.41
N SER A 118 6.39 3.42 -16.94
CA SER A 118 7.42 2.39 -16.91
C SER A 118 8.41 2.58 -15.76
N LEU A 119 9.08 1.50 -15.36
CA LEU A 119 10.06 1.48 -14.26
C LEU A 119 11.41 1.02 -14.77
N TRP A 120 12.46 1.64 -14.26
CA TRP A 120 13.83 1.46 -14.73
C TRP A 120 14.79 1.30 -13.55
N GLU A 121 15.75 0.39 -13.69
CA GLU A 121 16.88 0.25 -12.78
C GLU A 121 18.16 0.71 -13.49
N VAL A 122 18.86 1.66 -12.87
CA VAL A 122 20.25 1.98 -13.17
C VAL A 122 21.11 1.15 -12.22
N HIS A 123 21.60 0.02 -12.72
CA HIS A 123 22.16 -1.02 -11.87
C HIS A 123 23.52 -0.61 -11.25
N PRO A 124 23.77 -0.95 -9.97
CA PRO A 124 22.84 -1.54 -9.00
C PRO A 124 22.07 -0.49 -8.19
N GLY A 125 20.80 -0.79 -7.88
CA GLY A 125 20.07 -0.22 -6.74
C GLY A 125 19.46 1.18 -6.91
N ALA A 126 19.71 1.87 -8.02
CA ALA A 126 19.03 3.14 -8.32
C ALA A 126 17.81 2.89 -9.21
N TYR A 127 16.63 3.33 -8.75
CA TYR A 127 15.37 3.08 -9.44
C TYR A 127 14.71 4.39 -9.87
N TYR A 128 14.21 4.39 -11.10
CA TYR A 128 13.57 5.53 -11.74
C TYR A 128 12.20 5.12 -12.27
N VAL A 129 11.29 6.08 -12.29
CA VAL A 129 9.95 5.93 -12.82
C VAL A 129 9.77 6.92 -13.96
N ARG A 130 9.34 6.41 -15.12
CA ARG A 130 8.74 7.24 -16.16
C ARG A 130 7.26 7.40 -15.81
N ARG A 131 6.84 8.64 -15.62
CA ARG A 131 5.52 8.98 -15.07
C ARG A 131 4.82 10.03 -15.90
N VAL A 132 3.49 10.01 -15.87
CA VAL A 132 2.63 11.09 -16.34
C VAL A 132 1.97 11.75 -15.13
N GLY A 133 1.81 13.08 -15.17
CA GLY A 133 1.13 13.81 -14.10
C GLY A 133 -0.38 13.56 -14.14
N CYS A 134 -1.07 13.78 -13.02
CA CYS A 134 -2.52 13.71 -12.95
C CYS A 134 -3.09 14.99 -12.33
N ALA A 135 -4.26 15.41 -12.82
CA ALA A 135 -5.02 16.54 -12.27
C ALA A 135 -6.42 16.10 -11.90
N ILE A 136 -6.99 16.77 -10.89
CA ILE A 136 -8.39 16.62 -10.51
C ILE A 136 -9.22 17.47 -11.46
N TYR A 137 -10.16 16.83 -12.16
CA TYR A 137 -10.99 17.48 -13.18
C TYR A 137 -12.42 17.78 -12.67
N GLY A 138 -12.86 17.11 -11.62
CA GLY A 138 -14.20 17.31 -11.07
C GLY A 138 -14.58 16.26 -10.05
N ILE A 139 -15.88 16.15 -9.80
CA ILE A 139 -16.48 15.15 -8.93
C ILE A 139 -17.46 14.34 -9.77
N ASP A 140 -17.35 13.02 -9.70
CA ASP A 140 -18.27 12.13 -10.38
C ASP A 140 -19.69 12.27 -9.80
N PRO A 141 -20.72 12.49 -10.64
CA PRO A 141 -22.07 12.79 -10.15
C PRO A 141 -22.71 11.62 -9.40
N VAL A 142 -22.32 10.38 -9.69
CA VAL A 142 -22.92 9.16 -9.12
C VAL A 142 -22.22 8.77 -7.83
N THR A 143 -20.90 8.58 -7.88
CA THR A 143 -20.09 8.10 -6.77
C THR A 143 -19.64 9.21 -5.82
N ARG A 144 -19.74 10.48 -6.26
CA ARG A 144 -19.24 11.66 -5.54
C ARG A 144 -17.73 11.60 -5.27
N MET A 145 -16.99 10.79 -6.02
CA MET A 145 -15.54 10.66 -5.93
C MET A 145 -14.85 11.70 -6.82
N ALA A 146 -13.66 12.14 -6.41
CA ALA A 146 -12.86 13.05 -7.23
C ALA A 146 -12.38 12.35 -8.51
N ILE A 147 -12.62 12.97 -9.66
CA ILE A 147 -12.19 12.48 -10.97
C ILE A 147 -10.77 12.97 -11.23
N LEU A 148 -9.88 12.03 -11.53
CA LEU A 148 -8.50 12.24 -11.96
C LEU A 148 -8.37 11.98 -13.46
N GLN A 149 -7.60 12.83 -14.13
CA GLN A 149 -7.17 12.63 -15.50
C GLN A 149 -5.65 12.71 -15.59
N LYS A 150 -5.04 11.89 -16.44
CA LYS A 150 -3.62 11.99 -16.78
C LYS A 150 -3.42 13.22 -17.67
N ILE A 151 -2.41 14.03 -17.37
CA ILE A 151 -2.12 15.29 -18.05
C ILE A 151 -0.64 15.44 -18.37
N GLY A 152 -0.37 16.17 -19.45
CA GLY A 152 0.97 16.55 -19.87
C GLY A 152 1.79 15.40 -20.46
N THR A 153 3.11 15.62 -20.54
CA THR A 153 4.07 14.68 -21.09
C THR A 153 4.72 13.82 -20.02
N SER A 154 5.15 12.63 -20.42
CA SER A 154 5.92 11.75 -19.55
C SER A 154 7.25 12.38 -19.14
N ILE A 155 7.63 12.25 -17.87
CA ILE A 155 8.97 12.60 -17.41
C ILE A 155 9.56 11.45 -16.59
N VAL A 156 10.89 11.43 -16.44
CA VAL A 156 11.58 10.44 -15.63
C VAL A 156 12.04 11.08 -14.32
N VAL A 157 11.71 10.44 -13.20
CA VAL A 157 12.08 10.89 -11.85
C VAL A 157 12.59 9.73 -11.00
N SER A 158 13.32 10.05 -9.93
CA SER A 158 13.75 9.05 -8.94
C SER A 158 12.55 8.50 -8.17
N VAL A 159 12.54 7.19 -7.94
CA VAL A 159 11.52 6.53 -7.09
C VAL A 159 11.58 7.02 -5.63
N GLN A 160 12.68 7.62 -5.20
CA GLN A 160 12.81 8.21 -3.86
C GLN A 160 11.89 9.41 -3.62
N HIS A 161 11.38 10.05 -4.68
CA HIS A 161 10.43 11.17 -4.56
C HIS A 161 8.97 10.69 -4.37
N ILE A 162 8.73 9.39 -4.31
CA ILE A 162 7.39 8.84 -4.10
C ILE A 162 7.07 8.81 -2.60
N LYS A 163 6.02 9.55 -2.20
CA LYS A 163 5.56 9.61 -0.80
C LYS A 163 4.69 8.42 -0.43
N ALA A 164 3.73 8.08 -1.29
CA ALA A 164 2.79 6.99 -1.08
C ALA A 164 2.08 6.62 -2.40
N CYS A 165 1.65 5.39 -2.54
CA CYS A 165 0.67 4.96 -3.54
C CYS A 165 -0.71 5.52 -3.19
N VAL A 166 -1.45 5.93 -4.22
CA VAL A 166 -2.85 6.35 -4.09
C VAL A 166 -3.76 5.33 -4.76
N ASN A 167 -4.87 5.03 -4.09
CA ASN A 167 -5.88 4.09 -4.51
C ASN A 167 -6.85 4.79 -5.46
N VAL A 168 -6.80 4.37 -6.72
CA VAL A 168 -7.53 4.96 -7.82
C VAL A 168 -8.15 3.83 -8.64
N GLN A 169 -9.40 4.00 -9.05
CA GLN A 169 -10.13 3.07 -9.91
C GLN A 169 -10.35 3.70 -11.28
N HIS A 170 -10.43 2.90 -12.34
CA HIS A 170 -10.83 3.41 -13.65
C HIS A 170 -12.31 3.80 -13.61
N ASN A 171 -12.68 4.94 -14.22
CA ASN A 171 -14.09 5.32 -14.36
C ASN A 171 -14.74 4.45 -15.45
N CYS A 172 -15.08 3.21 -15.12
CA CYS A 172 -15.59 2.22 -16.07
C CYS A 172 -16.92 2.63 -16.70
N HIS A 173 -17.74 3.39 -15.98
CA HIS A 173 -19.02 3.86 -16.47
C HIS A 173 -18.83 4.89 -17.59
N GLU A 174 -18.05 5.94 -17.33
CA GLU A 174 -17.70 6.93 -18.36
C GLU A 174 -16.89 6.32 -19.50
N GLY A 175 -15.97 5.41 -19.17
CA GLY A 175 -15.13 4.70 -20.13
C GLY A 175 -15.84 3.62 -20.95
N GLN A 176 -17.13 3.34 -20.69
CA GLN A 176 -17.93 2.31 -21.37
C GLN A 176 -17.19 0.96 -21.43
N CYS A 177 -16.59 0.56 -20.31
CA CYS A 177 -15.81 -0.67 -20.22
C CYS A 177 -16.70 -1.90 -20.41
N GLN A 178 -16.14 -2.93 -21.04
CA GLN A 178 -16.90 -4.11 -21.42
C GLN A 178 -16.79 -5.19 -20.34
N HIS A 179 -17.91 -5.81 -20.02
CA HIS A 179 -17.92 -7.05 -19.26
C HIS A 179 -17.62 -8.21 -20.23
N VAL A 180 -16.55 -8.95 -19.95
CA VAL A 180 -16.06 -10.04 -20.80
C VAL A 180 -16.08 -11.35 -20.02
N GLU A 181 -16.72 -12.33 -20.63
CA GLU A 181 -16.69 -13.72 -20.20
C GLU A 181 -15.57 -14.44 -20.95
N ALA A 182 -14.73 -15.14 -20.21
CA ALA A 182 -13.64 -15.91 -20.80
C ALA A 182 -13.56 -17.30 -20.18
N PRO A 183 -13.20 -18.33 -20.97
CA PRO A 183 -13.01 -19.66 -20.45
C PRO A 183 -11.74 -19.73 -19.60
N MET A 184 -11.86 -20.21 -18.37
CA MET A 184 -10.72 -20.60 -17.54
C MET A 184 -10.16 -21.94 -18.06
N LYS A 185 -8.83 -22.08 -18.07
CA LYS A 185 -8.20 -23.38 -18.25
C LYS A 185 -8.64 -24.30 -17.09
N VAL A 186 -9.30 -25.40 -17.44
CA VAL A 186 -9.72 -26.42 -16.47
C VAL A 186 -8.47 -26.98 -15.78
N ASN A 187 -8.35 -26.69 -14.49
CA ASN A 187 -7.38 -27.34 -13.62
C ASN A 187 -8.08 -28.55 -13.01
N PRO A 188 -7.52 -29.78 -13.08
CA PRO A 188 -8.12 -30.97 -12.47
C PRO A 188 -8.42 -30.85 -10.96
N ARG A 189 -7.89 -29.82 -10.29
CA ARG A 189 -8.12 -29.52 -8.86
C ARG A 189 -9.20 -28.47 -8.60
N HIS A 190 -9.86 -27.93 -9.62
CA HIS A 190 -10.94 -26.95 -9.45
C HIS A 190 -12.30 -27.62 -9.71
N GLU A 191 -13.17 -27.62 -8.71
CA GLU A 191 -14.59 -27.95 -8.86
C GLU A 191 -15.37 -26.66 -9.15
N GLY A 192 -16.11 -26.59 -10.27
CA GLY A 192 -16.89 -25.40 -10.66
C GLY A 192 -16.95 -25.16 -12.17
N SER A 193 -17.75 -24.17 -12.60
CA SER A 193 -17.87 -23.79 -14.01
C SER A 193 -16.56 -23.19 -14.55
N SER A 194 -16.25 -23.48 -15.81
CA SER A 194 -15.01 -23.07 -16.50
C SER A 194 -15.04 -21.64 -17.01
N ILE A 195 -15.87 -20.74 -16.48
CA ILE A 195 -16.06 -19.38 -16.99
C ILE A 195 -15.67 -18.38 -15.91
N PHE A 196 -14.84 -17.40 -16.28
CA PHE A 196 -14.53 -16.26 -15.43
C PHE A 196 -15.00 -14.96 -16.07
N HIS A 197 -15.52 -14.08 -15.22
CA HIS A 197 -16.01 -12.76 -15.59
C HIS A 197 -14.95 -11.71 -15.24
N HIS A 198 -14.64 -10.80 -16.17
CA HIS A 198 -13.77 -9.67 -15.89
C HIS A 198 -14.20 -8.43 -16.67
N ILE A 199 -13.78 -7.26 -16.19
CA ILE A 199 -13.99 -6.00 -16.90
C ILE A 199 -12.78 -5.74 -17.78
N GLN A 200 -13.00 -5.63 -19.08
CA GLN A 200 -12.00 -5.15 -20.02
C GLN A 200 -12.07 -3.62 -20.05
N HIS A 201 -11.05 -2.98 -19.46
CA HIS A 201 -10.94 -1.54 -19.43
C HIS A 201 -10.63 -0.97 -20.82
N THR A 202 -11.29 0.13 -21.18
CA THR A 202 -10.91 0.96 -22.33
C THR A 202 -9.71 1.86 -21.96
N ASN A 203 -9.11 2.49 -22.97
CA ASN A 203 -8.04 3.48 -22.76
C ASN A 203 -8.58 4.87 -22.36
N HIS A 204 -9.84 4.95 -21.92
CA HIS A 204 -10.45 6.22 -21.54
C HIS A 204 -9.73 6.84 -20.33
N ASN A 205 -9.35 8.11 -20.47
CA ASN A 205 -8.53 8.84 -19.48
C ASN A 205 -9.39 9.45 -18.37
N SER A 206 -10.05 8.61 -17.58
CA SER A 206 -10.84 9.04 -16.43
C SER A 206 -10.74 8.02 -15.31
N TYR A 207 -10.48 8.51 -14.10
CA TYR A 207 -10.19 7.67 -12.95
C TYR A 207 -10.80 8.28 -11.68
N LEU A 208 -11.23 7.45 -10.72
CA LEU A 208 -11.88 7.86 -9.49
C LEU A 208 -10.94 7.64 -8.29
N LEU A 209 -10.66 8.71 -7.54
CA LEU A 209 -9.81 8.66 -6.34
C LEU A 209 -10.61 8.19 -5.12
N ASN A 210 -10.13 7.14 -4.44
CA ASN A 210 -10.77 6.62 -3.23
C ASN A 210 -10.45 7.48 -1.99
N ALA A 211 -11.33 8.42 -1.67
CA ALA A 211 -11.19 9.35 -0.56
C ALA A 211 -11.08 8.68 0.84
N PHE A 212 -11.61 7.46 0.98
CA PHE A 212 -11.67 6.71 2.26
C PHE A 212 -10.72 5.52 2.28
N SER A 213 -9.68 5.54 1.45
CA SER A 213 -8.62 4.53 1.50
C SER A 213 -8.01 4.45 2.90
N HIS A 214 -7.95 3.25 3.48
CA HIS A 214 -7.21 2.99 4.72
C HIS A 214 -5.69 3.12 4.53
N HIS A 215 -5.22 3.03 3.29
CA HIS A 215 -3.83 3.27 2.94
C HIS A 215 -3.61 4.76 2.70
N ALA A 216 -2.64 5.36 3.41
CA ALA A 216 -2.31 6.78 3.36
C ALA A 216 -3.57 7.70 3.40
N PRO A 217 -4.40 7.59 4.44
CA PRO A 217 -5.75 8.17 4.45
C PRO A 217 -5.73 9.70 4.40
N GLU A 218 -4.69 10.34 4.92
CA GLU A 218 -4.53 11.79 4.90
C GLU A 218 -4.42 12.34 3.48
N TYR A 219 -3.57 11.73 2.66
CA TYR A 219 -3.41 12.14 1.26
C TYR A 219 -4.70 11.92 0.47
N HIS A 220 -5.39 10.79 0.66
CA HIS A 220 -6.65 10.54 -0.04
C HIS A 220 -7.71 11.58 0.31
N ARG A 221 -7.89 11.90 1.60
CA ARG A 221 -8.83 12.93 2.01
C ARG A 221 -8.45 14.29 1.44
N GLN A 222 -7.19 14.71 1.58
CA GLN A 222 -6.70 16.00 1.10
C GLN A 222 -6.95 16.17 -0.40
N TYR A 223 -6.56 15.20 -1.22
CA TYR A 223 -6.69 15.26 -2.67
C TYR A 223 -8.11 14.98 -3.17
N SER A 224 -8.98 14.36 -2.36
CA SER A 224 -10.41 14.29 -2.65
C SER A 224 -11.17 15.56 -2.21
N GLY A 225 -10.49 16.56 -1.65
CA GLY A 225 -11.13 17.77 -1.13
C GLY A 225 -11.88 17.56 0.19
N LEU A 226 -11.72 16.39 0.84
CA LEU A 226 -12.30 16.13 2.15
C LEU A 226 -11.45 16.78 3.23
N ARG A 227 -12.05 17.75 3.92
CA ARG A 227 -11.49 18.39 5.11
C ARG A 227 -12.39 18.06 6.30
N PRO A 228 -12.29 16.86 6.88
CA PRO A 228 -13.04 16.55 8.10
C PRO A 228 -12.66 17.56 9.18
N SER A 229 -13.66 18.07 9.89
CA SER A 229 -13.42 18.91 11.06
C SER A 229 -12.67 18.12 12.12
N VAL A 230 -11.79 18.79 12.84
CA VAL A 230 -11.15 18.19 14.02
C VAL A 230 -12.24 17.95 15.06
N ILE A 231 -12.43 16.68 15.45
CA ILE A 231 -13.34 16.33 16.53
C ILE A 231 -12.71 16.79 17.83
N SER A 232 -13.34 17.75 18.50
CA SER A 232 -12.87 18.21 19.81
C SER A 232 -13.05 17.12 20.87
N HIS A 233 -12.27 17.20 21.95
CA HIS A 233 -12.42 16.30 23.09
C HIS A 233 -13.85 16.31 23.64
N HIS A 234 -14.47 17.50 23.73
CA HIS A 234 -15.86 17.64 24.16
C HIS A 234 -16.83 16.88 23.25
N GLN A 235 -16.74 17.07 21.93
CA GLN A 235 -17.60 16.37 20.96
C GLN A 235 -17.43 14.85 21.01
N MET A 236 -16.20 14.37 21.21
CA MET A 236 -15.94 12.95 21.39
C MET A 236 -16.59 12.41 22.68
N MET A 237 -16.43 13.13 23.80
CA MET A 237 -17.04 12.75 25.08
C MET A 237 -18.58 12.77 25.01
N GLU A 238 -19.14 13.77 24.35
CA GLU A 238 -20.58 13.87 24.12
C GLU A 238 -21.09 12.68 23.29
N ALA A 239 -20.42 12.34 22.19
CA ALA A 239 -20.77 11.18 21.36
C ALA A 239 -20.68 9.86 22.13
N LEU A 240 -19.67 9.69 23.00
CA LEU A 240 -19.54 8.51 23.86
C LEU A 240 -20.69 8.42 24.88
N HIS A 241 -21.05 9.53 25.53
CA HIS A 241 -22.18 9.55 26.45
C HIS A 241 -23.51 9.26 25.75
N GLN A 242 -23.75 9.86 24.57
CA GLN A 242 -24.93 9.58 23.76
C GLN A 242 -25.00 8.11 23.33
N GLY A 243 -23.88 7.53 22.89
CA GLY A 243 -23.78 6.12 22.53
C GLY A 243 -24.06 5.19 23.72
N LEU A 244 -23.49 5.51 24.89
CA LEU A 244 -23.73 4.74 26.12
C LEU A 244 -25.20 4.79 26.55
N GLN A 245 -25.83 5.97 26.49
CA GLN A 245 -27.26 6.12 26.82
C GLN A 245 -28.16 5.31 25.87
N ARG A 246 -27.87 5.33 24.56
CA ARG A 246 -28.60 4.52 23.59
C ARG A 246 -28.45 3.03 23.85
N TRP A 247 -27.22 2.58 24.11
CA TRP A 247 -26.98 1.17 24.42
C TRP A 247 -27.71 0.74 25.71
N GLN A 248 -27.73 1.60 26.73
CA GLN A 248 -28.51 1.33 27.94
C GLN A 248 -30.00 1.23 27.63
N TYR A 249 -30.55 2.16 26.85
CA TYR A 249 -31.95 2.15 26.44
C TYR A 249 -32.33 0.88 25.65
N GLU A 250 -31.54 0.50 24.65
CA GLU A 250 -31.76 -0.73 23.86
C GLU A 250 -31.74 -1.99 24.74
N LYS A 251 -30.87 -2.03 25.76
CA LYS A 251 -30.83 -3.13 26.72
C LYS A 251 -32.12 -3.23 27.56
N PHE A 252 -32.72 -2.10 27.93
CA PHE A 252 -33.97 -2.09 28.69
C PHE A 252 -35.21 -2.42 27.84
N ASP A 253 -35.17 -2.17 26.53
CA ASP A 253 -36.28 -2.50 25.62
C ASP A 253 -36.35 -4.02 25.36
N ASP A 254 -35.20 -4.70 25.25
CA ASP A 254 -35.13 -6.16 25.13
C ASP A 254 -35.64 -6.86 26.41
N ASP A 255 -35.31 -6.35 27.60
CA ASP A 255 -35.73 -6.90 28.91
C ASP A 255 -37.23 -6.68 29.23
N LEU A 256 -37.95 -5.83 28.48
CA LEU A 256 -39.39 -5.56 28.64
C LEU A 256 -40.27 -6.34 27.64
N SER A 257 -39.65 -7.15 26.78
CA SER A 257 -40.31 -7.93 25.72
C SER A 257 -40.38 -9.44 25.97
N GLU A 258 -39.95 -9.91 27.15
CA GLU A 258 -40.23 -11.25 27.72
C GLU A 258 -41.35 -11.21 28.77
#